data_AF-A0A535X841-F1
#
_entry.id   AF-A0A535X841-F1
#
_cell.length_a   1.000
_cell.length_b   1.000
_cell.length_c   1.000
_cell.angle_alpha   90.00
_cell.angle_beta   90.00
_cell.angle_gamma   90.00
#
_symmetry.space_group_name_H-M   'P 1'
#
loop_
_entity.id
_entity.type
_entity.pdbx_description
1 polymer ?
#
loop_
_entity_poly.entity_id
_entity_poly.type
_entity_poly.pdbx_seq_one_letter_code
_entity_poly.pdbx_strand_id
1 'polypeptide(L)'
;MTSPKIQFEHPTQLAASTFLRAVVENEVTTVWERLSRETRGLLEGLYAARNAVALHNAAGVEPSSEDARLAEVVAPLRISVLAALGGSERVGAFGVSGARIVDRNTAYVLLLPDFGEERIVAETEWRPSHLLAFVHESREWLIDLGRTADLSADAELPDPLGAIRR
;
A
#
# COMPACT_ATOMS: atom_id res chain seq x y z
N MET A 1 2.04 -32.78 10.30
CA MET A 1 0.74 -32.09 10.16
C MET A 1 0.84 -31.17 8.97
N THR A 2 -0.03 -31.32 7.97
CA THR A 2 -0.05 -30.47 6.79
C THR A 2 -0.48 -29.07 7.23
N SER A 3 0.37 -28.07 7.03
CA SER A 3 0.01 -26.68 7.35
C SER A 3 -1.27 -26.31 6.58
N PRO A 4 -2.27 -25.71 7.23
CA PRO A 4 -3.51 -25.31 6.55
C PRO A 4 -3.15 -24.41 5.36
N LYS A 5 -3.63 -24.76 4.16
CA LYS A 5 -3.51 -23.90 2.98
C LYS A 5 -4.41 -22.70 3.21
N ILE A 6 -3.82 -21.55 3.55
CA ILE A 6 -4.51 -20.27 3.55
C ILE A 6 -4.93 -20.00 2.11
N GLN A 7 -6.22 -20.16 1.82
CA GLN A 7 -6.78 -19.90 0.51
C GLN A 7 -7.17 -18.42 0.46
N PHE A 8 -6.36 -17.61 -0.22
CA PHE A 8 -6.73 -16.23 -0.51
C PHE A 8 -7.90 -16.21 -1.50
N GLU A 9 -8.93 -15.43 -1.19
CA GLU A 9 -10.12 -15.30 -2.05
C GLU A 9 -9.82 -14.47 -3.30
N HIS A 10 -8.88 -13.53 -3.19
CA HIS A 10 -8.49 -12.63 -4.28
C HIS A 10 -7.00 -12.23 -4.19
N PRO A 11 -6.29 -12.04 -5.32
CA PRO A 11 -4.85 -11.71 -5.32
C PRO A 11 -4.46 -10.44 -4.54
N THR A 12 -5.38 -9.49 -4.40
CA THR A 12 -5.13 -8.23 -3.68
C THR A 12 -4.84 -8.43 -2.19
N GLN A 13 -5.35 -9.50 -1.58
CA GLN A 13 -5.03 -9.79 -0.17
C GLN A 13 -3.54 -10.08 0.00
N LEU A 14 -3.00 -10.95 -0.85
CA LEU A 14 -1.58 -11.27 -0.87
C LEU A 14 -0.76 -10.03 -1.23
N ALA A 15 -1.18 -9.26 -2.23
CA ALA A 15 -0.50 -8.04 -2.63
C ALA A 15 -0.43 -6.99 -1.50
N ALA A 16 -1.52 -6.81 -0.73
CA ALA A 16 -1.56 -5.95 0.44
C ALA A 16 -0.58 -6.41 1.52
N SER A 17 -0.63 -7.68 1.92
CA SER A 17 0.28 -8.23 2.93
C SER A 17 1.74 -8.15 2.50
N THR A 18 2.04 -8.42 1.23
CA THR A 18 3.38 -8.30 0.65
C THR A 18 3.86 -6.84 0.69
N PHE A 19 3.01 -5.88 0.31
CA PHE A 19 3.35 -4.47 0.37
C PHE A 19 3.62 -3.98 1.80
N LEU A 20 2.72 -4.28 2.75
CA LEU A 20 2.86 -3.86 4.14
C LEU A 20 4.15 -4.43 4.76
N ARG A 21 4.46 -5.70 4.48
CA ARG A 21 5.72 -6.32 4.90
C ARG A 21 6.92 -5.61 4.28
N ALA A 22 6.90 -5.36 2.97
CA ALA A 22 7.99 -4.68 2.29
C ALA A 22 8.23 -3.25 2.83
N VAL A 23 7.16 -2.53 3.20
CA VAL A 23 7.25 -1.24 3.88
C VAL A 23 7.98 -1.39 5.22
N VAL A 24 7.61 -2.38 6.04
CA VAL A 24 8.25 -2.64 7.36
C VAL A 24 9.73 -2.98 7.18
N GLU A 25 10.02 -3.96 6.33
CA GLU A 25 11.36 -4.51 6.05
C GLU A 25 12.24 -3.57 5.23
N ASN A 26 11.69 -2.44 4.75
CA ASN A 26 12.37 -1.48 3.88
C ASN A 26 12.86 -2.11 2.56
N GLU A 27 12.07 -3.06 2.03
CA GLU A 27 12.30 -3.74 0.75
C GLU A 27 11.84 -2.84 -0.40
N VAL A 28 12.66 -1.84 -0.72
CA VAL A 28 12.35 -0.74 -1.63
C VAL A 28 11.85 -1.22 -3.00
N THR A 29 12.52 -2.21 -3.60
CA THR A 29 12.13 -2.78 -4.90
C THR A 29 10.73 -3.38 -4.83
N THR A 30 10.45 -4.19 -3.81
CA THR A 30 9.14 -4.81 -3.62
C THR A 30 8.06 -3.76 -3.39
N VAL A 31 8.35 -2.69 -2.64
CA VAL A 31 7.42 -1.57 -2.48
C VAL A 31 7.11 -0.97 -3.84
N TRP A 32 8.12 -0.61 -4.63
CA TRP A 32 7.96 0.01 -5.94
C TRP A 32 7.16 -0.83 -6.94
N GLU A 33 7.45 -2.12 -7.02
CA GLU A 33 6.78 -3.06 -7.91
C GLU A 33 5.28 -3.23 -7.59
N ARG A 34 4.88 -3.01 -6.34
CA ARG A 34 3.48 -3.13 -5.90
C ARG A 34 2.64 -1.88 -6.18
N LEU A 35 3.22 -0.81 -6.72
CA LEU A 35 2.53 0.45 -6.98
C LEU A 35 2.02 0.53 -8.42
N SER A 36 0.87 1.17 -8.60
CA SER A 36 0.32 1.49 -9.91
C SER A 36 1.25 2.43 -10.70
N ARG A 37 1.10 2.48 -12.02
CA ARG A 37 1.82 3.42 -12.89
C ARG A 37 1.53 4.87 -12.48
N GLU A 38 0.27 5.18 -12.18
CA GLU A 38 -0.13 6.52 -11.74
C GLU A 38 0.56 6.92 -10.44
N THR A 39 0.60 6.00 -9.47
CA THR A 39 1.33 6.19 -8.21
C THR A 39 2.83 6.38 -8.43
N ARG A 40 3.45 5.55 -9.27
CA ARG A 40 4.87 5.67 -9.60
C ARG A 40 5.19 7.02 -10.24
N GLY A 41 4.38 7.46 -11.19
CA GLY A 41 4.52 8.77 -11.83
C GLY A 41 4.36 9.93 -10.83
N LEU A 42 3.44 9.83 -9.87
CA LEU A 42 3.32 10.80 -8.78
C LEU A 42 4.61 10.87 -7.95
N LEU A 43 5.17 9.73 -7.54
CA LEU A 43 6.41 9.69 -6.74
C LEU A 43 7.62 10.21 -7.52
N GLU A 44 7.73 9.92 -8.81
CA GLU A 44 8.76 10.49 -9.69
C GLU A 44 8.63 12.02 -9.80
N GLY A 45 7.39 12.53 -9.91
CA GLY A 45 7.10 13.97 -9.91
C GLY A 45 7.49 14.64 -8.60
N LEU A 46 7.19 14.02 -7.47
CA LEU A 46 7.58 14.51 -6.14
C LEU A 46 9.11 14.51 -5.95
N TYR A 47 9.77 13.46 -6.44
CA TYR A 47 11.23 13.41 -6.47
C TYR A 47 11.82 14.54 -7.32
N ALA A 48 11.25 14.77 -8.52
CA ALA A 48 11.69 15.84 -9.41
C ALA A 48 11.58 17.22 -8.75
N ALA A 49 10.43 17.50 -8.13
CA ALA A 49 10.16 18.75 -7.43
C ALA A 49 11.12 18.96 -6.24
N ARG A 50 11.32 17.93 -5.41
CA ARG A 50 12.22 18.00 -4.24
C ARG A 50 13.68 18.26 -4.60
N ASN A 51 14.13 17.68 -5.71
CA ASN A 51 15.53 17.77 -6.16
C ASN A 51 15.77 18.87 -7.20
N ALA A 52 14.75 19.65 -7.54
CA ALA A 52 14.80 20.69 -8.58
C ALA A 52 15.35 20.18 -9.93
N VAL A 53 14.99 18.95 -10.32
CA VAL A 53 15.36 18.36 -11.60
C VAL A 53 14.16 18.33 -12.56
N ALA A 54 14.43 18.37 -13.87
CA ALA A 54 13.37 18.24 -14.85
C ALA A 54 12.71 16.85 -14.78
N LEU A 55 11.39 16.77 -14.95
CA LEU A 55 10.62 15.52 -14.82
C LEU A 55 11.16 14.39 -15.71
N HIS A 56 11.57 14.69 -16.94
CA HIS A 56 12.13 13.67 -17.85
C HIS A 56 13.45 13.05 -17.36
N ASN A 57 14.16 13.71 -16.42
CA ASN A 57 15.36 13.17 -15.78
C ASN A 57 15.03 12.38 -14.49
N ALA A 58 13.87 12.64 -13.88
CA ALA A 58 13.38 11.93 -12.70
C ALA A 58 12.54 10.70 -13.06
N ALA A 59 11.90 10.71 -14.23
CA ALA A 59 11.04 9.64 -14.70
C ALA A 59 11.82 8.36 -15.07
N GLY A 60 11.08 7.26 -15.14
CA GLY A 60 11.61 5.97 -15.58
C GLY A 60 12.51 5.33 -14.53
N VAL A 61 12.10 5.40 -13.27
CA VAL A 61 12.81 4.72 -12.17
C VAL A 61 12.62 3.22 -12.32
N GLU A 62 13.73 2.50 -12.47
CA GLU A 62 13.70 1.05 -12.65
C GLU A 62 13.48 0.33 -11.31
N PRO A 63 12.79 -0.84 -11.31
CA PRO A 63 12.65 -1.69 -10.12
C PRO A 63 13.95 -2.47 -9.84
N SER A 64 15.08 -1.75 -9.79
CA SER A 64 16.40 -2.33 -9.54
C SER A 64 17.12 -1.50 -8.49
N SER A 65 17.83 -2.16 -7.59
CA SER A 65 18.72 -1.49 -6.63
C SER A 65 19.90 -0.79 -7.31
N GLU A 66 20.12 -1.03 -8.61
CA GLU A 66 21.10 -0.31 -9.43
C GLU A 66 20.64 1.12 -9.78
N ASP A 67 19.33 1.40 -9.79
CA ASP A 67 18.85 2.78 -9.92
C ASP A 67 18.96 3.48 -8.56
N ALA A 68 19.99 4.30 -8.43
CA ALA A 68 20.28 5.04 -7.20
C ALA A 68 19.11 5.93 -6.72
N ARG A 69 18.19 6.32 -7.62
CA ARG A 69 17.04 7.17 -7.28
C ARG A 69 15.95 6.41 -6.52
N LEU A 70 15.86 5.09 -6.72
CA LEU A 70 14.73 4.27 -6.26
C LEU A 70 14.46 4.42 -4.74
N ALA A 71 15.52 4.34 -3.93
CA ALA A 71 15.42 4.50 -2.48
C ALA A 71 14.89 5.89 -2.07
N GLU A 72 15.36 6.94 -2.74
CA GLU A 72 14.94 8.32 -2.46
C GLU A 72 13.50 8.60 -2.90
N VAL A 73 13.05 7.96 -3.97
CA VAL A 73 11.69 8.09 -4.51
C VAL A 73 10.69 7.41 -3.57
N VAL A 74 11.02 6.23 -3.04
CA VAL A 74 10.14 5.43 -2.18
C VAL A 74 10.17 5.87 -0.72
N ALA A 75 11.28 6.41 -0.22
CA ALA A 75 11.43 6.76 1.20
C ALA A 75 10.29 7.64 1.78
N PRO A 76 9.81 8.69 1.09
CA PRO A 76 8.68 9.49 1.59
C PRO A 76 7.39 8.68 1.75
N LEU A 77 7.10 7.77 0.80
CA LEU A 77 5.95 6.88 0.89
C LEU A 77 6.06 6.00 2.12
N ARG A 78 7.21 5.34 2.31
CA ARG A 78 7.45 4.48 3.48
C ARG A 78 7.24 5.25 4.79
N ILE A 79 7.82 6.44 4.91
CA ILE A 79 7.64 7.30 6.10
C ILE A 79 6.17 7.59 6.35
N SER A 80 5.43 7.94 5.29
CA SER A 80 4.01 8.26 5.37
C SER A 80 3.17 7.06 5.82
N VAL A 81 3.39 5.88 5.22
CA VAL A 81 2.69 4.64 5.60
C VAL A 81 2.98 4.27 7.06
N LEU A 82 4.24 4.30 7.47
CA LEU A 82 4.60 3.99 8.86
C LEU A 82 3.99 5.00 9.84
N ALA A 83 3.96 6.28 9.50
CA ALA A 83 3.34 7.30 10.34
C ALA A 83 1.82 7.10 10.46
N ALA A 84 1.13 6.87 9.34
CA ALA A 84 -0.33 6.68 9.31
C ALA A 84 -0.76 5.40 10.05
N LEU A 85 0.00 4.32 9.90
CA LEU A 85 -0.32 3.02 10.49
C LEU A 85 0.23 2.83 11.91
N GLY A 86 0.83 3.87 12.50
CA GLY A 86 1.28 3.85 13.91
C GLY A 86 2.59 3.12 14.17
N GLY A 87 3.48 3.07 13.20
CA GLY A 87 4.85 2.54 13.30
C GLY A 87 5.01 1.11 12.78
N SER A 88 6.27 0.68 12.65
CA SER A 88 6.63 -0.63 12.07
C SER A 88 6.05 -1.82 12.85
N GLU A 89 5.97 -1.71 14.17
CA GLU A 89 5.41 -2.76 15.04
C GLU A 89 3.93 -3.01 14.79
N ARG A 90 3.15 -1.96 14.49
CA ARG A 90 1.70 -2.07 14.23
C ARG A 90 1.39 -2.48 12.80
N VAL A 91 2.19 -2.04 11.83
CA VAL A 91 1.98 -2.35 10.41
C VAL A 91 1.99 -3.86 10.14
N GLY A 92 2.88 -4.60 10.81
CA GLY A 92 2.96 -6.06 10.69
C GLY A 92 1.80 -6.83 11.34
N ALA A 93 0.98 -6.15 12.13
CA ALA A 93 -0.05 -6.74 12.96
C ALA A 93 -1.47 -6.64 12.36
N PHE A 94 -1.65 -5.85 11.30
CA PHE A 94 -2.97 -5.72 10.66
C PHE A 94 -3.43 -7.03 10.00
N GLY A 95 -4.69 -7.37 10.23
CA GLY A 95 -5.41 -8.33 9.39
C GLY A 95 -5.77 -7.69 8.05
N VAL A 96 -5.71 -8.46 6.96
CA VAL A 96 -6.16 -8.03 5.63
C VAL A 96 -7.48 -8.73 5.29
N SER A 97 -8.55 -7.96 5.07
CA SER A 97 -9.86 -8.52 4.76
C SER A 97 -9.90 -9.21 3.38
N GLY A 98 -10.99 -9.95 3.12
CA GLY A 98 -11.40 -10.30 1.74
C GLY A 98 -11.47 -9.06 0.86
N ALA A 99 -11.14 -9.20 -0.42
CA ALA A 99 -11.24 -8.10 -1.37
C ALA A 99 -12.70 -7.68 -1.56
N ARG A 100 -12.90 -6.40 -1.82
CA ARG A 100 -14.17 -5.80 -2.25
C ARG A 100 -13.97 -5.26 -3.65
N ILE A 101 -14.74 -5.80 -4.60
CA ILE A 101 -14.66 -5.42 -6.01
C ILE A 101 -15.56 -4.21 -6.21
N VAL A 102 -14.99 -3.10 -6.67
CA VAL A 102 -15.74 -1.87 -7.02
C VAL A 102 -16.21 -1.98 -8.46
N ASP A 103 -15.29 -2.33 -9.35
CA ASP A 103 -15.55 -2.59 -10.77
C ASP A 103 -14.54 -3.61 -11.32
N ARG A 104 -14.55 -3.83 -12.65
CA ARG A 104 -13.66 -4.79 -13.32
C ARG A 104 -12.16 -4.53 -13.14
N ASN A 105 -11.78 -3.30 -12.83
CA ASN A 105 -10.41 -2.81 -12.76
C ASN A 105 -10.06 -2.24 -11.39
N THR A 106 -11.01 -2.14 -10.46
CA THR A 106 -10.81 -1.53 -9.15
C THR A 106 -11.31 -2.45 -8.04
N ALA A 107 -10.45 -2.70 -7.05
CA ALA A 107 -10.80 -3.43 -5.85
C ALA A 107 -10.12 -2.80 -4.64
N TYR A 108 -10.62 -3.03 -3.44
CA TYR A 108 -9.94 -2.63 -2.21
C TYR A 108 -9.95 -3.74 -1.17
N VAL A 109 -9.06 -3.63 -0.20
CA VAL A 109 -9.06 -4.45 1.01
C VAL A 109 -9.11 -3.53 2.22
N LEU A 110 -9.65 -4.03 3.32
CA LEU A 110 -9.68 -3.33 4.60
C LEU A 110 -8.51 -3.81 5.45
N LEU A 111 -7.85 -2.87 6.12
CA LEU A 111 -6.87 -3.13 7.16
C LEU A 111 -7.59 -3.22 8.50
N LEU A 112 -7.74 -4.45 8.98
CA LEU A 112 -8.40 -4.78 10.23
C LEU A 112 -7.40 -4.62 11.37
N PRO A 113 -7.79 -3.99 12.50
CA PRO A 113 -6.89 -3.83 13.64
C PRO A 113 -6.38 -5.20 14.12
N ASP A 114 -5.19 -5.19 14.72
CA ASP A 114 -4.66 -6.38 15.38
C ASP A 114 -5.53 -6.72 16.60
N PHE A 115 -6.09 -7.92 16.58
CA PHE A 115 -6.88 -8.47 17.69
C PHE A 115 -6.05 -9.42 18.57
N GLY A 116 -4.76 -9.60 18.28
CA GLY A 116 -3.89 -10.52 19.00
C GLY A 116 -4.38 -11.97 18.94
N GLU A 117 -4.26 -12.70 20.05
CA GLU A 117 -4.80 -14.07 20.17
C GLU A 117 -6.32 -14.12 20.44
N GLU A 118 -6.97 -12.96 20.62
CA GLU A 118 -8.39 -12.90 20.93
C GLU A 118 -9.23 -13.24 19.70
N ARG A 119 -9.98 -14.34 19.81
CA ARG A 119 -10.82 -14.85 18.73
C ARG A 119 -12.21 -14.22 18.68
N ILE A 120 -12.57 -13.46 19.71
CA ILE A 120 -13.89 -12.83 19.85
C ILE A 120 -13.65 -11.41 20.34
N VAL A 121 -13.83 -10.47 19.43
CA VAL A 121 -13.69 -9.02 19.65
C VAL A 121 -15.05 -8.37 19.40
N ALA A 122 -15.35 -7.31 20.16
CA ALA A 122 -16.64 -6.65 20.11
C ALA A 122 -16.86 -6.01 18.73
N GLU A 123 -18.10 -5.92 18.23
CA GLU A 123 -18.40 -5.34 16.91
C GLU A 123 -17.86 -3.90 16.74
N THR A 124 -17.74 -3.15 17.83
CA THR A 124 -17.13 -1.81 17.85
C THR A 124 -15.62 -1.82 17.59
N GLU A 125 -14.95 -2.93 17.89
CA GLU A 125 -13.51 -3.16 17.66
C GLU A 125 -13.25 -3.70 16.25
N TRP A 126 -14.29 -4.22 15.56
CA TRP A 126 -14.22 -4.68 14.16
C TRP A 126 -14.13 -3.56 13.12
N ARG A 127 -14.14 -2.29 13.55
CA ARG A 127 -14.08 -1.17 12.62
C ARG A 127 -12.78 -1.21 11.83
N PRO A 128 -12.85 -1.23 10.49
CA PRO A 128 -11.66 -1.10 9.65
C PRO A 128 -10.88 0.15 10.06
N SER A 129 -9.58 0.00 10.20
CA SER A 129 -8.72 1.13 10.53
C SER A 129 -8.42 1.98 9.29
N HIS A 130 -8.21 1.31 8.16
CA HIS A 130 -7.80 1.89 6.89
C HIS A 130 -8.22 0.96 5.74
N LEU A 131 -8.03 1.41 4.50
CA LEU A 131 -8.17 0.56 3.32
C LEU A 131 -7.02 0.75 2.35
N LEU A 132 -6.72 -0.26 1.54
CA LEU A 132 -5.80 -0.15 0.40
C LEU A 132 -6.56 -0.43 -0.88
N ALA A 133 -6.54 0.52 -1.81
CA ALA A 133 -7.14 0.38 -3.12
C ALA A 133 -6.13 -0.15 -4.13
N PHE A 134 -6.65 -0.95 -5.05
CA PHE A 134 -5.91 -1.60 -6.11
C PHE A 134 -6.54 -1.30 -7.45
N VAL A 135 -5.71 -1.06 -8.45
CA VAL A 135 -6.08 -1.02 -9.85
C VAL A 135 -5.51 -2.24 -10.57
N HIS A 136 -6.26 -2.80 -11.50
CA HIS A 136 -5.81 -3.91 -12.33
C HIS A 136 -5.14 -3.38 -13.60
N GLU A 137 -3.82 -3.50 -13.67
CA GLU A 137 -3.02 -3.11 -14.83
C GLU A 137 -1.95 -4.16 -15.13
N SER A 138 -1.60 -4.33 -16.40
CA SER A 138 -0.56 -5.29 -16.82
C SER A 138 -0.77 -6.73 -16.31
N ARG A 139 -2.03 -7.15 -16.07
CA ARG A 139 -2.44 -8.45 -15.49
C ARG A 139 -2.11 -8.62 -14.01
N GLU A 140 -1.83 -7.53 -13.31
CA GLU A 140 -1.57 -7.52 -11.88
C GLU A 140 -2.49 -6.53 -11.16
N TRP A 141 -2.72 -6.77 -9.88
CA TRP A 141 -3.41 -5.83 -9.00
C TRP A 141 -2.37 -5.02 -8.24
N LEU A 142 -2.34 -3.71 -8.47
CA LEU A 142 -1.32 -2.81 -7.96
C LEU A 142 -1.96 -1.70 -7.12
N ILE A 143 -1.28 -1.32 -6.04
CA ILE A 143 -1.76 -0.32 -5.08
C ILE A 143 -1.76 1.05 -5.75
N ASP A 144 -2.88 1.75 -5.62
CA ASP A 144 -3.04 3.09 -6.15
C ASP A 144 -3.34 4.09 -5.04
N LEU A 145 -2.46 5.10 -4.86
CA LEU A 145 -2.63 6.08 -3.78
C LEU A 145 -3.81 7.01 -4.02
N GLY A 146 -4.07 7.38 -5.27
CA GLY A 146 -5.19 8.24 -5.63
C GLY A 146 -6.51 7.56 -5.31
N ARG A 147 -6.67 6.31 -5.76
CA ARG A 147 -7.85 5.49 -5.45
C ARG A 147 -7.97 5.16 -3.97
N THR A 148 -6.85 4.97 -3.28
CA THR A 148 -6.88 4.74 -1.83
C THR A 148 -7.42 5.96 -1.12
N ALA A 149 -6.95 7.16 -1.45
CA ALA A 149 -7.43 8.41 -0.87
C ALA A 149 -8.93 8.64 -1.15
N ASP A 150 -9.36 8.45 -2.41
CA ASP A 150 -10.76 8.64 -2.81
C ASP A 150 -11.69 7.68 -2.05
N LEU A 151 -11.37 6.38 -2.04
CA LEU A 151 -12.19 5.38 -1.35
C LEU A 151 -12.15 5.51 0.17
N SER A 152 -11.01 5.91 0.75
CA SER A 152 -10.91 6.22 2.17
C SER A 152 -11.84 7.37 2.54
N ALA A 153 -11.86 8.44 1.75
CA ALA A 153 -12.75 9.58 1.97
C ALA A 153 -14.24 9.17 1.89
N ASP A 154 -14.62 8.39 0.87
CA ASP A 154 -15.98 7.89 0.70
C ASP A 154 -16.42 6.97 1.86
N ALA A 155 -15.48 6.22 2.45
CA ALA A 155 -15.72 5.32 3.56
C ALA A 155 -15.59 5.99 4.95
N GLU A 156 -15.31 7.30 5.01
CA GLU A 156 -14.99 8.04 6.24
C GLU A 156 -13.82 7.41 7.03
N LEU A 157 -12.85 6.81 6.32
CA LEU A 157 -11.66 6.19 6.89
C LEU A 157 -10.42 7.07 6.67
N PRO A 158 -9.42 7.02 7.57
CA PRO A 158 -8.12 7.63 7.32
C PRO A 158 -7.45 7.07 6.06
N ASP A 159 -6.68 7.91 5.37
CA ASP A 159 -5.80 7.47 4.28
C ASP A 159 -4.53 6.84 4.88
N PRO A 160 -4.30 5.52 4.72
CA PRO A 160 -3.13 4.84 5.27
C PRO A 160 -1.82 5.23 4.61
N LEU A 161 -1.89 5.94 3.49
CA LEU A 161 -0.72 6.38 2.73
C LEU A 161 -0.36 7.82 3.10
N GLY A 162 -1.15 8.43 4.01
CA GLY A 162 -0.92 9.72 4.64
C GLY A 162 -0.88 10.87 3.63
N ALA A 163 -0.83 12.10 4.14
CA ALA A 163 -0.67 13.29 3.32
C ALA A 163 0.75 13.38 2.75
N ILE A 164 1.15 12.47 1.86
CA ILE A 164 2.24 12.73 0.92
C ILE A 164 1.82 14.00 0.20
N ARG A 165 2.42 15.13 0.62
CA ARG A 165 2.01 16.45 0.15
C ARG A 165 2.13 16.47 -1.37
N ARG A 166 0.99 16.55 -2.04
CA ARG A 166 0.87 16.78 -3.48
C ARG A 166 1.55 18.09 -3.85
#